data_AF-A0A523XY17-F1
#
_entry.id   AF-A0A523XY17-F1
#
_cell.length_a   1.000
_cell.length_b   1.000
_cell.length_c   1.000
_cell.angle_alpha   90.00
_cell.angle_beta   90.00
_cell.angle_gamma   90.00
#
_symmetry.space_group_name_H-M   'P 1'
#
loop_
_entity.id
_entity.type
_entity.pdbx_description
1 polymer ?
#
loop_
_entity_poly.entity_id
_entity_poly.type
_entity_poly.pdbx_seq_one_letter_code
_entity_poly.pdbx_strand_id
1 'polypeptide(L)'
;MFTKKHRTGLVKMTKTIIKRYSTAFKQQVVKEYEKGTSISTLRTKYGINGNGTVDRWVKEYGQQGLRHQLMVIQSPEEQDKVKELKEKIAQLEKAVAQLTLDKIMLESTLEIVEEELGEIPKKSGEHRSSSEHTSEPENKEIS
;
A
#
# COMPACT_ATOMS: atom_id res chain seq x y z
N MET A 1 38.62 -26.56 -68.94
CA MET A 1 38.97 -25.31 -68.26
C MET A 1 37.70 -24.68 -67.70
N PHE A 2 37.45 -24.72 -66.39
CA PHE A 2 36.36 -23.95 -65.78
C PHE A 2 36.83 -23.38 -64.44
N THR A 3 36.96 -22.06 -64.40
CA THR A 3 37.48 -21.26 -63.28
C THR A 3 36.42 -21.14 -62.19
N LYS A 4 36.69 -21.69 -61.00
CA LYS A 4 35.89 -21.47 -59.78
C LYS A 4 36.02 -20.01 -59.35
N LYS A 5 35.00 -19.20 -59.64
CA LYS A 5 34.85 -17.86 -59.09
C LYS A 5 34.39 -17.98 -57.64
N HIS A 6 35.30 -17.79 -56.68
CA HIS A 6 34.94 -17.69 -55.28
C HIS A 6 34.20 -16.37 -55.02
N ARG A 7 32.93 -16.47 -54.64
CA ARG A 7 32.13 -15.34 -54.14
C ARG A 7 32.45 -15.19 -52.65
N THR A 8 33.28 -14.21 -52.29
CA THR A 8 33.50 -13.79 -50.91
C THR A 8 32.30 -12.98 -50.44
N GLY A 9 31.54 -13.53 -49.48
CA GLY A 9 30.46 -12.83 -48.81
C GLY A 9 31.01 -11.86 -47.76
N LEU A 10 30.82 -10.56 -47.98
CA LEU A 10 31.06 -9.53 -46.99
C LEU A 10 29.96 -9.58 -45.93
N VAL A 11 30.27 -10.14 -44.76
CA VAL A 11 29.37 -10.10 -43.59
C VAL A 11 29.38 -8.69 -43.02
N LYS A 12 28.29 -7.93 -43.27
CA LYS A 12 28.10 -6.60 -42.67
C LYS A 12 27.85 -6.77 -41.17
N MET A 13 28.86 -6.44 -40.36
CA MET A 13 28.75 -6.32 -38.91
C MET A 13 27.87 -5.11 -38.56
N THR A 14 26.56 -5.30 -38.38
CA THR A 14 25.67 -4.24 -37.92
C THR A 14 25.83 -4.07 -36.41
N LYS A 15 26.46 -2.96 -35.99
CA LYS A 15 26.55 -2.56 -34.58
C LYS A 15 25.14 -2.39 -33.99
N THR A 16 24.72 -3.29 -33.12
CA THR A 16 23.43 -3.20 -32.42
C THR A 16 23.47 -2.04 -31.43
N ILE A 17 22.89 -0.90 -31.80
CA ILE A 17 22.75 0.25 -30.89
C ILE A 17 21.62 -0.06 -29.90
N ILE A 18 21.98 -0.31 -28.64
CA ILE A 18 21.02 -0.52 -27.56
C ILE A 18 20.50 0.84 -27.10
N LYS A 19 19.30 1.21 -27.53
CA LYS A 19 18.61 2.41 -27.02
C LYS A 19 18.11 2.16 -25.60
N ARG A 20 18.61 2.92 -24.62
CA ARG A 20 18.11 2.91 -23.23
C ARG A 20 17.17 4.09 -23.03
N TYR A 21 16.04 3.83 -22.38
CA TYR A 21 15.02 4.84 -22.07
C TYR A 21 14.91 5.00 -20.55
N SER A 22 14.82 6.24 -20.07
CA SER A 22 14.59 6.54 -18.66
C SER A 22 13.19 6.11 -18.23
N THR A 23 13.01 5.83 -16.93
CA THR A 23 11.71 5.44 -16.36
C THR A 23 10.65 6.53 -16.56
N ALA A 24 11.00 7.80 -16.33
CA ALA A 24 10.10 8.94 -16.54
C ALA A 24 9.59 9.01 -17.99
N PHE A 25 10.47 8.77 -18.98
CA PHE A 25 10.08 8.74 -20.38
C PHE A 25 9.12 7.59 -20.69
N LYS A 26 9.38 6.39 -20.17
CA LYS A 26 8.47 5.24 -20.33
C LYS A 26 7.08 5.55 -19.78
N GLN A 27 7.01 6.14 -18.59
CA GLN A 27 5.74 6.55 -17.96
C GLN A 27 5.01 7.63 -18.76
N GLN A 28 5.73 8.61 -19.33
CA GLN A 28 5.13 9.62 -20.21
C GLN A 28 4.48 8.99 -21.44
N VAL A 29 5.17 8.05 -22.10
CA VAL A 29 4.64 7.35 -23.28
C VAL A 29 3.40 6.55 -22.92
N VAL A 30 3.38 5.87 -21.78
CA VAL A 30 2.22 5.10 -21.30
C VAL A 30 1.05 6.02 -20.94
N LYS A 31 1.30 7.18 -20.32
CA LYS A 31 0.25 8.16 -20.02
C LYS A 31 -0.41 8.71 -21.30
N GLU A 32 0.33 8.86 -22.39
CA GLU A 32 -0.25 9.24 -23.69
C GLU A 32 -1.03 8.09 -24.35
N TYR A 33 -0.58 6.85 -24.16
CA TYR A 33 -1.33 5.67 -24.60
C TYR A 33 -2.69 5.58 -23.89
N GLU A 34 -2.71 5.80 -22.57
CA GLU A 34 -3.94 5.79 -21.76
C GLU A 34 -4.93 6.90 -22.14
N LYS A 35 -4.45 8.00 -22.73
CA LYS A 35 -5.30 9.05 -23.31
C LYS A 35 -5.97 8.65 -24.63
N GLY A 36 -5.71 7.44 -25.14
CA GLY A 36 -6.27 6.92 -26.38
C GLY A 36 -5.35 7.03 -27.61
N THR A 37 -4.06 7.36 -27.41
CA THR A 37 -3.11 7.41 -28.54
C THR A 37 -2.69 5.99 -28.93
N SER A 38 -2.69 5.69 -30.23
CA SER A 38 -2.28 4.37 -30.72
C SER A 38 -0.77 4.12 -30.55
N ILE A 39 -0.39 2.86 -30.40
CA ILE A 39 1.03 2.45 -30.25
C ILE A 39 1.86 2.85 -31.48
N SER A 40 1.31 2.73 -32.70
CA SER A 40 2.01 3.11 -33.92
C SER A 40 2.30 4.62 -33.96
N THR A 41 1.33 5.45 -33.57
CA THR A 41 1.53 6.91 -33.46
C THR A 41 2.61 7.26 -32.44
N LEU A 42 2.59 6.64 -31.26
CA LEU A 42 3.60 6.88 -30.22
C LEU A 42 5.00 6.48 -30.68
N ARG A 43 5.13 5.35 -31.38
CA ARG A 43 6.42 4.91 -31.92
C ARG A 43 7.00 5.89 -32.93
N THR A 44 6.16 6.40 -33.84
CA THR A 44 6.59 7.39 -34.84
C THR A 44 6.95 8.72 -34.17
N LYS A 45 6.11 9.20 -33.25
CA LYS A 45 6.31 10.45 -32.50
C LYS A 45 7.62 10.45 -31.71
N TYR A 46 7.96 9.33 -31.09
CA TYR A 46 9.10 9.20 -30.18
C TYR A 46 10.31 8.46 -30.79
N GLY A 47 10.26 8.07 -32.07
CA GLY A 47 11.35 7.36 -32.74
C GLY A 47 11.69 6.00 -32.12
N ILE A 48 10.67 5.28 -31.63
CA ILE A 48 10.83 3.99 -30.95
C ILE A 48 10.79 2.86 -31.98
N ASN A 49 11.97 2.32 -32.31
CA ASN A 49 12.12 1.31 -33.35
C ASN A 49 11.57 -0.08 -32.97
N GLY A 50 11.46 -0.42 -31.67
CA GLY A 50 11.06 -1.76 -31.24
C GLY A 50 9.55 -2.01 -31.33
N ASN A 51 9.13 -3.03 -32.09
CA ASN A 51 7.73 -3.39 -32.30
C ASN A 51 6.97 -3.69 -31.00
N GLY A 52 7.62 -4.31 -30.01
CA GLY A 52 7.01 -4.64 -28.70
C GLY A 52 7.43 -3.73 -27.55
N THR A 53 8.22 -2.67 -27.80
CA THR A 53 8.78 -1.84 -26.72
C THR A 53 7.69 -1.08 -25.97
N VAL A 54 6.76 -0.46 -26.70
CA VAL A 54 5.65 0.28 -26.10
C VAL A 54 4.65 -0.67 -25.43
N ASP A 55 4.33 -1.80 -26.08
CA ASP A 55 3.45 -2.83 -25.49
C ASP A 55 3.97 -3.33 -24.14
N ARG A 56 5.29 -3.59 -24.05
CA ARG A 56 5.95 -3.95 -22.80
C ARG A 56 5.83 -2.85 -21.75
N TRP A 57 5.98 -1.58 -22.11
CA TRP A 57 5.82 -0.49 -21.16
C TRP A 57 4.37 -0.32 -20.71
N VAL A 58 3.39 -0.52 -21.59
CA VAL A 58 1.96 -0.49 -21.22
C VAL A 58 1.64 -1.62 -20.24
N LYS A 59 2.23 -2.80 -20.41
CA LYS A 59 2.09 -3.91 -19.46
C LYS A 59 2.77 -3.64 -18.11
N GLU A 60 3.98 -3.07 -18.12
CA GLU A 60 4.76 -2.81 -16.91
C GLU A 60 4.30 -1.57 -16.12
N TYR A 61 3.84 -0.51 -16.80
CA TYR A 61 3.54 0.80 -16.20
C TYR A 61 2.10 1.27 -16.41
N GLY A 62 1.28 0.56 -17.22
CA GLY A 62 -0.10 0.95 -17.46
C GLY A 62 -0.98 0.66 -16.27
N GLN A 63 -2.01 1.47 -16.05
CA GLN A 63 -2.99 1.34 -14.97
C GLN A 63 -3.66 -0.05 -14.97
N GLN A 64 -3.94 -0.61 -16.15
CA GLN A 64 -4.47 -1.97 -16.30
C GLN A 64 -3.40 -3.04 -16.03
N GLY A 65 -2.14 -2.80 -16.36
CA GLY A 65 -1.02 -3.69 -16.02
C GLY A 65 -0.75 -3.76 -14.52
N LEU A 66 -0.82 -2.61 -13.83
CA LEU A 66 -0.79 -2.53 -12.37
C LEU A 66 -1.94 -3.33 -11.73
N ARG A 67 -3.15 -3.27 -12.31
CA ARG A 67 -4.30 -4.04 -11.81
C ARG A 67 -4.14 -5.55 -11.92
N HIS A 68 -3.48 -6.06 -12.96
CA HIS A 68 -3.26 -7.51 -13.13
C HIS A 68 -2.06 -8.02 -12.32
N GLN A 69 -1.07 -7.16 -12.05
CA GLN A 69 0.12 -7.55 -11.28
C GLN A 69 -0.05 -7.39 -9.76
N LEU A 70 -1.09 -6.66 -9.31
CA LEU A 70 -1.52 -6.55 -7.91
C LEU A 70 -2.71 -7.46 -7.59
N MET A 71 -2.84 -8.63 -8.22
CA MET A 71 -3.50 -9.74 -7.53
C MET A 71 -2.52 -10.23 -6.46
N VAL A 72 -2.51 -9.57 -5.30
CA VAL A 72 -2.02 -10.21 -4.09
C VAL A 72 -2.95 -11.40 -3.89
N ILE A 73 -2.44 -12.60 -4.12
CA ILE A 73 -3.11 -13.84 -3.73
C ILE A 73 -3.11 -13.82 -2.21
N GLN A 74 -4.01 -13.03 -1.61
CA GLN A 74 -4.25 -13.09 -0.17
C GLN A 74 -4.82 -14.48 0.07
N SER A 75 -4.12 -15.27 0.87
CA SER A 75 -4.70 -16.50 1.40
C SER A 75 -6.03 -16.14 2.08
N PRO A 76 -7.08 -16.97 2.02
CA PRO A 76 -8.34 -16.70 2.74
C PRO A 76 -8.10 -16.33 4.22
N GLU A 77 -7.08 -16.93 4.84
CA GLU A 77 -6.66 -16.62 6.21
C GLU A 77 -6.19 -15.16 6.40
N GLU A 78 -5.51 -14.57 5.41
CA GLU A 78 -5.07 -13.17 5.45
C GLU A 78 -6.26 -12.21 5.27
N GLN A 79 -7.26 -12.60 4.49
CA GLN A 79 -8.49 -11.82 4.34
C GLN A 79 -9.29 -11.78 5.65
N ASP A 80 -9.38 -12.91 6.34
CA ASP A 80 -10.02 -13.02 7.64
C ASP A 80 -9.30 -12.15 8.69
N LYS A 81 -7.96 -12.17 8.71
CA LYS A 81 -7.15 -11.30 9.58
C LYS A 81 -7.39 -9.82 9.30
N VAL A 82 -7.44 -9.41 8.03
CA VAL A 82 -7.72 -8.01 7.66
C VAL A 82 -9.11 -7.60 8.14
N LYS A 83 -10.10 -8.48 8.04
CA LYS A 83 -11.46 -8.20 8.51
C LYS A 83 -11.50 -8.09 10.04
N GLU A 84 -10.90 -9.03 10.76
CA GLU A 84 -10.81 -9.02 12.21
C GLU A 84 -10.10 -7.74 12.71
N LEU A 85 -8.99 -7.36 12.08
CA LEU A 85 -8.27 -6.15 12.42
C LEU A 85 -9.12 -4.89 12.20
N LYS A 86 -9.90 -4.83 11.11
CA LYS A 86 -10.82 -3.70 10.87
C LYS A 86 -11.94 -3.63 11.92
N GLU A 87 -12.49 -4.77 12.31
CA GLU A 87 -13.51 -4.84 13.36
C GLU A 87 -12.93 -4.38 14.71
N LYS A 88 -11.71 -4.78 15.06
CA LYS A 88 -11.00 -4.31 16.26
C LYS A 88 -10.77 -2.80 16.23
N ILE A 89 -10.34 -2.25 15.10
CA ILE A 89 -10.16 -0.79 14.95
C ILE A 89 -11.47 -0.06 15.22
N ALA A 90 -12.57 -0.49 14.60
CA ALA A 90 -13.88 0.14 14.80
C ALA A 90 -14.36 0.07 16.27
N GLN A 91 -14.11 -1.05 16.96
CA GLN A 91 -14.45 -1.21 18.38
C GLN A 91 -13.61 -0.27 19.26
N LEU A 92 -12.30 -0.19 18.99
CA LEU A 92 -11.39 0.69 19.73
C LEU A 92 -11.73 2.16 19.51
N GLU A 93 -12.01 2.57 18.28
CA GLU A 93 -12.45 3.94 17.96
C GLU A 93 -13.72 4.31 18.73
N LYS A 94 -14.70 3.40 18.81
CA LYS A 94 -15.92 3.60 19.60
C LYS A 94 -15.61 3.74 21.10
N ALA A 95 -14.74 2.88 21.65
CA ALA A 95 -14.36 2.94 23.05
C ALA A 95 -13.63 4.25 23.39
N VAL A 96 -12.73 4.70 22.53
CA VAL A 96 -12.03 5.99 22.67
C VAL A 96 -13.02 7.15 22.64
N ALA A 97 -13.98 7.14 21.71
CA ALA A 97 -15.01 8.18 21.65
C ALA A 97 -15.84 8.24 22.94
N GLN A 98 -16.28 7.09 23.47
CA GLN A 98 -17.04 7.03 24.72
C GLN A 98 -16.23 7.55 25.91
N LEU A 99 -14.99 7.07 26.08
CA LEU A 99 -14.11 7.52 27.16
C LEU A 99 -13.80 9.01 27.06
N THR A 100 -13.71 9.56 25.85
CA THR A 100 -13.49 10.99 25.64
C THR A 100 -14.71 11.79 26.08
N LEU A 101 -15.93 11.33 25.78
CA LEU A 101 -17.17 11.97 26.26
C LEU A 101 -17.27 11.91 27.79
N ASP A 102 -17.05 10.73 28.37
CA ASP A 102 -17.11 10.55 29.83
C ASP A 102 -16.10 11.45 30.55
N LYS A 103 -14.89 11.56 29.99
CA LYS A 103 -13.85 12.46 30.51
C LYS A 103 -14.31 13.93 30.48
N ILE A 104 -14.83 14.41 29.34
CA ILE A 104 -15.30 15.79 29.21
C ILE A 104 -16.43 16.08 30.20
N MET A 105 -17.37 15.15 30.35
CA MET A 105 -18.45 15.27 31.32
C MET A 105 -17.91 15.37 32.74
N LEU A 106 -17.00 14.49 33.12
CA LEU A 106 -16.37 14.51 34.46
C LEU A 106 -15.62 15.81 34.72
N GLU A 107 -14.83 16.30 33.75
CA GLU A 107 -14.12 17.57 33.84
C GLU A 107 -15.09 18.75 34.05
N SER A 108 -16.19 18.81 33.28
CA SER A 108 -17.20 19.85 33.46
C SER A 108 -17.92 19.78 34.81
N THR A 109 -18.20 18.57 35.31
CA THR A 109 -18.81 18.42 36.64
C THR A 109 -17.85 18.84 37.75
N LEU A 110 -16.56 18.57 37.57
CA LEU A 110 -15.53 18.96 38.51
C LEU A 110 -15.40 20.49 38.56
N GLU A 111 -15.41 21.15 37.40
CA GLU A 111 -15.39 22.62 37.30
C GLU A 111 -16.58 23.26 38.05
N ILE A 112 -17.81 22.76 37.84
CA ILE A 112 -19.00 23.24 38.55
C ILE A 112 -18.88 23.00 40.07
N VAL A 113 -18.39 21.84 40.48
CA VAL A 113 -18.18 21.50 41.90
C VAL A 113 -17.12 22.41 42.53
N GLU A 114 -16.03 22.73 41.82
CA GLU A 114 -15.00 23.67 42.27
C GLU A 114 -15.56 25.10 42.42
N GLU A 115 -16.43 25.53 41.50
CA GLU A 115 -17.13 26.81 41.56
C GLU A 115 -18.13 26.87 42.72
N GLU A 116 -18.93 25.81 42.93
CA GLU A 116 -19.95 25.76 44.00
C GLU A 116 -19.35 25.63 45.40
N LEU A 117 -18.20 24.97 45.56
CA LEU A 117 -17.58 24.71 46.87
C LEU A 117 -16.51 25.72 47.30
N GLY A 118 -16.05 26.63 46.43
CA GLY A 118 -15.06 27.64 46.77
C GLY A 118 -13.79 27.04 47.38
N GLU A 119 -12.86 26.59 46.55
CA GLU A 119 -11.52 26.06 46.90
C GLU A 119 -11.42 25.24 48.21
N ILE A 120 -11.63 23.92 48.12
CA ILE A 120 -11.22 23.00 49.20
C ILE A 120 -9.77 22.54 48.93
N PRO A 121 -8.85 22.65 49.92
CA PRO A 121 -7.44 22.40 49.70
C PRO A 121 -7.16 20.92 49.42
N LYS A 122 -6.23 20.70 48.48
CA LYS A 122 -5.60 19.42 48.16
C LYS A 122 -5.14 18.72 49.44
N LYS A 123 -5.88 17.70 49.89
CA LYS A 123 -5.43 16.81 50.96
C LYS A 123 -4.67 15.63 50.38
N SER A 124 -3.35 15.74 50.48
CA SER A 124 -2.38 14.66 50.47
C SER A 124 -2.79 13.52 51.42
N GLY A 125 -2.60 12.28 50.97
CA GLY A 125 -2.84 11.09 51.78
C GLY A 125 -2.43 9.80 51.05
N GLU A 126 -1.25 9.31 51.40
CA GLU A 126 -0.59 8.10 50.94
C GLU A 126 -1.37 6.79 51.21
N HIS A 127 -1.05 5.81 50.35
CA HIS A 127 -1.12 4.34 50.54
C HIS A 127 -2.47 3.67 50.85
N ARG A 128 -2.89 2.78 49.92
CA ARG A 128 -3.22 1.38 50.25
C ARG A 128 -3.00 0.49 49.03
N SER A 129 -1.82 -0.14 49.02
CA SER A 129 -1.55 -1.35 48.24
C SER A 129 -2.07 -2.55 49.02
N SER A 130 -2.95 -3.35 48.41
CA SER A 130 -3.21 -4.76 48.73
C SER A 130 -3.53 -5.43 47.40
N SER A 131 -2.54 -6.07 46.79
CA SER A 131 -2.25 -7.51 46.90
C SER A 131 -3.18 -8.37 46.04
N GLU A 132 -2.64 -8.78 44.89
CA GLU A 132 -2.76 -10.08 44.22
C GLU A 132 -4.05 -10.90 44.40
N HIS A 133 -4.76 -11.12 43.30
CA HIS A 133 -5.31 -12.43 42.94
C HIS A 133 -4.97 -12.73 41.47
N THR A 134 -3.97 -13.57 41.28
CA THR A 134 -3.59 -14.21 40.02
C THR A 134 -4.60 -15.30 39.65
N SER A 135 -5.22 -15.11 38.48
CA SER A 135 -5.62 -16.08 37.44
C SER A 135 -5.65 -17.59 37.75
N GLU A 136 -6.80 -18.23 37.46
CA GLU A 136 -6.93 -19.26 36.39
C GLU A 136 -8.41 -19.66 36.15
N PRO A 137 -8.91 -19.70 34.90
CA PRO A 137 -10.20 -20.30 34.57
C PRO A 137 -10.07 -21.80 34.24
N GLU A 138 -10.95 -22.62 34.83
CA GLU A 138 -11.09 -24.05 34.57
C GLU A 138 -11.41 -24.34 33.08
N ASN A 139 -10.52 -25.06 32.41
CA ASN A 139 -10.80 -25.72 31.13
C ASN A 139 -11.65 -26.97 31.38
N LYS A 140 -12.89 -27.00 30.90
CA LYS A 140 -13.66 -28.24 30.73
C LYS A 140 -13.38 -28.82 29.34
N GLU A 141 -12.60 -29.90 29.32
CA GLU A 141 -12.52 -30.81 28.19
C GLU A 141 -13.89 -31.46 27.95
N ILE A 142 -14.37 -31.37 26.72
CA ILE A 142 -15.50 -32.15 26.21
C ILE A 142 -14.90 -33.34 25.47
N SER A 143 -15.17 -34.56 25.96
CA SER A 143 -15.06 -35.81 25.20
C SER A 143 -16.42 -36.18 24.62
#